data_AF-A0A952VJG3-F1
#
_entry.id   AF-A0A952VJG3-F1
#
_cell.length_a   1.000
_cell.length_b   1.000
_cell.length_c   1.000
_cell.angle_alpha   90.00
_cell.angle_beta   90.00
_cell.angle_gamma   90.00
#
_symmetry.space_group_name_H-M   'P 1'
#
loop_
_entity.id
_entity.type
_entity.pdbx_description
1 polymer ?
#
loop_
_entity_poly.entity_id
_entity_poly.type
_entity_poly.pdbx_seq_one_letter_code
_entity_poly.pdbx_strand_id
1 'polypeptide(L)'
;GDPLYPKTWLYLAGWGTATVFKNDEMLYKDYDAHFMVMERSRDPDTHQVQYPVKRMLPGGETDPAGMEIDLWVRSKEQNPKNFPPYETFLHLCWEEVTWR
;
A
#
# COMPACT_ATOMS: atom_id res chain seq x y z
N GLY A 1 11.65 -4.07 -20.28
CA GLY A 1 12.96 -4.40 -19.68
C GLY A 1 13.85 -4.89 -20.79
N ASP A 2 14.99 -4.23 -20.97
CA ASP A 2 16.05 -4.57 -21.92
C ASP A 2 16.49 -6.04 -21.75
N PRO A 3 16.73 -6.80 -22.83
CA PRO A 3 17.20 -8.19 -22.74
C PRO A 3 18.57 -8.37 -22.06
N LEU A 4 19.35 -7.31 -21.83
CA LEU A 4 20.69 -7.39 -21.25
C LEU A 4 20.75 -7.50 -19.72
N TYR A 5 19.71 -7.09 -18.99
CA TYR A 5 19.73 -7.07 -17.53
C TYR A 5 18.54 -7.81 -16.92
N PRO A 6 18.74 -8.51 -15.78
CA PRO A 6 17.63 -9.15 -15.08
C PRO A 6 16.64 -8.08 -14.61
N LYS A 7 15.35 -8.30 -14.90
CA LYS A 7 14.28 -7.59 -14.21
C LYS A 7 14.29 -8.11 -12.77
N THR A 8 14.86 -7.38 -11.81
CA THR A 8 14.73 -7.71 -10.39
C THR A 8 13.41 -7.15 -9.89
N TRP A 9 12.53 -8.03 -9.43
CA TRP A 9 11.22 -7.70 -8.86
C TRP A 9 11.45 -7.52 -7.37
N LEU A 10 11.35 -6.29 -6.87
CA LEU A 10 11.62 -5.97 -5.47
C LEU A 10 10.29 -5.73 -4.74
N TYR A 11 9.88 -6.69 -3.93
CA TYR A 11 8.96 -6.42 -2.83
C TYR A 11 9.80 -5.92 -1.66
N LEU A 12 9.70 -4.62 -1.34
CA LEU A 12 10.35 -4.04 -0.18
C LEU A 12 9.32 -3.80 0.90
N ALA A 13 9.55 -4.33 2.08
CA ALA A 13 8.68 -4.17 3.23
C ALA A 13 9.48 -3.63 4.42
N GLY A 14 8.85 -2.77 5.22
CA GLY A 14 9.44 -2.28 6.46
C GLY A 14 8.38 -2.13 7.54
N TRP A 15 8.78 -2.33 8.80
CA TRP A 15 7.93 -2.26 9.98
C TRP A 15 8.53 -1.29 11.00
N GLY A 16 7.67 -0.63 11.77
CA GLY A 16 8.08 0.28 12.82
C GLY A 16 6.89 0.95 13.49
N THR A 17 7.11 2.17 13.97
CA THR A 17 6.06 3.02 14.53
C THR A 17 5.88 4.28 13.69
N ALA A 18 4.68 4.85 13.71
CA ALA A 18 4.37 6.12 13.05
C ALA A 18 3.73 7.13 14.01
N THR A 19 4.09 8.40 13.81
CA THR A 19 3.36 9.55 14.32
C THR A 19 2.71 10.25 13.13
N VAL A 20 1.39 10.37 13.15
CA VAL A 20 0.59 10.93 12.05
C VAL A 20 0.17 12.34 12.41
N PHE A 21 0.42 13.26 11.47
CA PHE A 21 0.01 14.65 11.56
C PHE A 21 -0.97 15.00 10.43
N LYS A 22 -1.91 15.89 10.70
CA LYS A 22 -2.78 16.50 9.70
C LYS A 22 -2.80 18.00 9.94
N ASN A 23 -2.35 18.78 8.95
CA ASN A 23 -2.26 20.24 9.06
C ASN A 23 -1.56 20.70 10.35
N ASP A 24 -0.38 20.15 10.61
CA ASP A 24 0.45 20.39 11.82
C ASP A 24 -0.15 19.92 13.16
N GLU A 25 -1.35 19.36 13.17
CA GLU A 25 -1.95 18.74 14.36
C GLU A 25 -1.60 17.24 14.44
N MET A 26 -1.08 16.80 15.58
CA MET A 26 -0.77 15.38 15.82
C MET A 26 -2.05 14.59 16.07
N LEU A 27 -2.37 13.65 15.17
CA LEU A 27 -3.54 12.78 15.29
C LEU A 27 -3.24 11.48 16.03
N TYR A 28 -2.13 10.82 15.67
CA TYR A 28 -1.75 9.51 16.20
C TYR A 28 -0.27 9.52 16.55
N LYS A 29 0.11 8.86 17.64
CA LYS A 29 1.49 8.81 18.11
C LYS A 29 1.86 7.39 18.53
N ASP A 30 3.03 6.93 18.07
CA ASP A 30 3.60 5.62 18.40
C ASP A 30 2.69 4.44 18.00
N TYR A 31 1.94 4.61 16.91
CA TYR A 31 1.09 3.56 16.34
C TYR A 31 1.95 2.58 15.54
N ASP A 32 1.59 1.30 15.55
CA ASP A 32 2.29 0.31 14.75
C ASP A 32 2.08 0.63 13.27
N ALA A 33 3.16 0.60 12.51
CA ALA A 33 3.15 0.93 11.10
C ALA A 33 3.97 -0.06 10.29
N HIS A 34 3.58 -0.23 9.04
CA HIS A 34 4.41 -0.89 8.04
C HIS A 34 4.14 -0.29 6.67
N PHE A 35 5.13 -0.37 5.81
CA PHE A 35 4.99 -0.01 4.40
C PHE A 35 5.37 -1.19 3.51
N MET A 36 4.81 -1.18 2.30
CA MET A 36 5.15 -2.10 1.23
C MET A 36 5.40 -1.28 -0.03
N VAL A 37 6.50 -1.54 -0.70
CA VAL A 37 6.75 -1.15 -2.08
C VAL A 37 6.52 -2.41 -2.91
N MET A 38 5.56 -2.35 -3.82
CA MET A 38 5.17 -3.49 -4.63
C MET A 38 4.85 -3.07 -6.05
N GLU A 39 4.65 -4.07 -6.91
CA GLU A 39 4.10 -3.83 -8.24
C GLU A 39 2.70 -3.29 -8.14
N ARG A 40 2.34 -2.44 -9.08
CA ARG A 40 1.03 -1.81 -9.09
C ARG A 40 -0.08 -2.84 -9.33
N SER A 41 -1.14 -2.81 -8.54
CA SER A 41 -2.27 -3.74 -8.65
C SER A 41 -3.34 -3.24 -9.63
N ARG A 42 -3.05 -3.23 -10.95
CA ARG A 42 -3.97 -2.77 -12.04
C ARG A 42 -3.83 -3.58 -13.30
N ASP A 43 -4.85 -3.48 -14.17
CA ASP A 43 -4.78 -3.91 -15.56
C ASP A 43 -3.54 -3.26 -16.22
N PRO A 44 -2.56 -4.06 -16.70
CA PRO A 44 -1.32 -3.55 -17.27
C PRO A 44 -1.51 -2.83 -18.61
N ASP A 45 -2.61 -3.08 -19.32
CA ASP A 45 -2.90 -2.50 -20.63
C ASP A 45 -3.78 -1.24 -20.51
N THR A 46 -4.77 -1.27 -19.61
CA THR A 46 -5.74 -0.17 -19.47
C THR A 46 -5.47 0.75 -18.28
N HIS A 47 -4.62 0.33 -17.34
CA HIS A 47 -4.34 1.01 -16.06
C HIS A 47 -5.59 1.30 -15.19
N GLN A 48 -6.73 0.67 -15.51
CA GLN A 48 -7.99 0.92 -14.81
C GLN A 48 -8.07 0.13 -13.50
N VAL A 49 -8.72 0.75 -12.50
CA VAL A 49 -9.21 0.06 -11.30
C VAL A 49 -10.72 -0.09 -11.44
N GLN A 50 -11.23 -1.32 -11.55
CA GLN A 50 -12.66 -1.55 -11.69
C GLN A 50 -13.35 -1.54 -10.32
N TYR A 51 -14.34 -0.64 -10.16
CA TYR A 51 -15.22 -0.56 -8.98
C TYR A 51 -16.69 -0.89 -9.34
N PRO A 52 -17.46 -1.59 -8.47
CA PRO A 52 -17.05 -2.15 -7.19
C PRO A 52 -16.07 -3.30 -7.41
N VAL A 53 -14.92 -3.22 -6.72
CA VAL A 53 -13.91 -4.27 -6.77
C VAL A 53 -14.58 -5.53 -6.26
N LYS A 54 -14.67 -6.57 -7.09
CA LYS A 54 -14.95 -7.90 -6.54
C LYS A 54 -13.88 -8.13 -5.48
N ARG A 55 -14.29 -8.58 -4.29
CA ARG A 55 -13.41 -8.71 -3.10
C ARG A 55 -12.15 -9.57 -3.38
N MET A 56 -12.20 -10.37 -4.44
CA MET A 56 -11.05 -10.90 -5.14
C MET A 56 -10.98 -10.20 -6.50
N LEU A 57 -9.97 -9.36 -6.70
CA LEU A 57 -9.47 -9.13 -8.06
C LEU A 57 -9.13 -10.52 -8.63
N PRO A 58 -9.39 -10.80 -9.91
CA PRO A 58 -8.78 -11.96 -10.54
C PRO A 58 -7.28 -11.78 -10.38
N GLY A 59 -6.68 -12.49 -9.41
CA GLY A 59 -5.26 -12.36 -9.10
C GLY A 59 -4.49 -12.63 -10.37
N GLY A 60 -3.90 -11.58 -10.96
CA GLY A 60 -3.31 -11.66 -12.29
C GLY A 60 -3.16 -10.32 -13.00
N GLU A 61 -3.95 -9.31 -12.66
CA GLU A 61 -3.79 -7.95 -13.21
C GLU A 61 -2.93 -7.10 -12.26
N THR A 62 -1.63 -7.38 -12.30
CA THR A 62 -0.58 -6.49 -11.81
C THR A 62 0.07 -5.81 -13.00
N ASP A 63 0.43 -4.53 -12.86
CA ASP A 63 1.23 -3.75 -13.80
C ASP A 63 2.70 -3.85 -13.35
N PRO A 64 3.52 -4.74 -13.96
CA PRO A 64 4.91 -4.95 -13.55
C PRO A 64 5.83 -3.80 -13.97
N ALA A 65 5.31 -2.87 -14.78
CA ALA A 65 6.03 -1.65 -15.17
C ALA A 65 5.79 -0.51 -14.17
N GLY A 66 4.78 -0.64 -13.30
CA GLY A 66 4.44 0.31 -12.25
C GLY A 66 4.87 -0.15 -10.86
N MET A 67 5.17 0.83 -10.00
CA MET A 67 5.38 0.61 -8.57
C MET A 67 4.32 1.37 -7.78
N GLU A 68 3.83 0.75 -6.72
CA GLU A 68 2.96 1.37 -5.71
C GLU A 68 3.58 1.29 -4.32
N ILE A 69 3.29 2.29 -3.49
CA ILE A 69 3.64 2.28 -2.06
C ILE A 69 2.36 2.31 -1.26
N ASP A 70 2.25 1.35 -0.36
CA ASP A 70 1.21 1.33 0.66
C ASP A 70 1.83 1.58 2.03
N LEU A 71 1.19 2.43 2.83
CA LEU A 71 1.50 2.66 4.23
C LEU A 71 0.26 2.37 5.06
N TRP A 72 0.41 1.45 6.01
CA TRP A 72 -0.61 1.14 6.99
C TRP A 72 -0.18 1.60 8.36
N VAL A 73 -1.05 2.33 9.04
CA VAL A 73 -0.89 2.75 10.44
C VAL A 73 -2.09 2.25 11.23
N ARG A 74 -1.82 1.58 12.35
CA ARG A 74 -2.86 0.88 13.13
C ARG A 74 -2.68 1.09 14.63
N SER A 75 -3.81 1.21 15.33
CA SER A 75 -3.83 1.27 16.79
C SER A 75 -3.40 -0.08 17.40
N LYS A 76 -2.95 -0.04 18.66
CA LYS A 76 -2.71 -1.27 19.43
C LYS A 76 -4.02 -1.87 19.91
N GLU A 77 -4.98 -1.01 20.20
CA GLU A 77 -6.35 -1.35 20.58
C GLU A 77 -7.07 -2.05 19.44
N GLN A 78 -7.67 -3.20 19.76
CA GLN A 78 -8.44 -4.00 18.84
C GLN A 78 -9.94 -3.67 18.96
N ASN A 79 -10.63 -3.67 17.84
CA ASN A 79 -12.08 -3.58 17.77
C ASN A 79 -12.62 -4.70 16.85
N PRO A 80 -13.13 -5.81 17.42
CA PRO A 80 -13.60 -6.95 16.64
C PRO A 80 -14.78 -6.64 15.70
N LYS A 81 -15.41 -5.47 15.81
CA LYS A 81 -16.48 -5.02 14.91
C LYS A 81 -15.93 -4.42 13.61
N ASN A 82 -14.63 -4.08 13.56
CA ASN A 82 -13.97 -3.51 12.39
C ASN A 82 -13.30 -4.61 11.53
N PHE A 83 -13.06 -4.29 10.26
CA PHE A 83 -12.24 -5.09 9.35
C PHE A 83 -11.33 -4.16 8.54
N PRO A 84 -10.01 -4.09 8.85
CA PRO A 84 -9.28 -4.89 9.83
C PRO A 84 -9.63 -4.55 11.30
N PRO A 85 -9.39 -5.46 12.27
CA PRO A 85 -9.95 -5.39 13.63
C PRO A 85 -9.23 -4.41 14.57
N TYR A 86 -8.80 -3.25 14.06
CA TYR A 86 -8.16 -2.20 14.84
C TYR A 86 -9.18 -1.11 15.18
N GLU A 87 -9.03 -0.48 16.35
CA GLU A 87 -9.84 0.69 16.73
C GLU A 87 -9.61 1.85 15.74
N THR A 88 -8.37 2.04 15.31
CA THR A 88 -8.01 3.00 14.26
C THR A 88 -7.14 2.31 13.22
N PHE A 89 -7.47 2.53 11.96
CA PHE A 89 -6.71 2.04 10.82
C PHE A 89 -6.64 3.12 9.75
N LEU A 90 -5.42 3.46 9.35
CA LEU A 90 -5.14 4.36 8.24
C LEU A 90 -4.40 3.57 7.17
N HIS A 91 -4.91 3.63 5.95
CA HIS A 91 -4.27 3.07 4.77
C HIS A 91 -4.06 4.21 3.77
N LEU A 92 -2.79 4.52 3.50
CA LEU A 92 -2.39 5.49 2.48
C LEU A 92 -1.74 4.70 1.34
N CYS A 93 -2.22 4.92 0.13
CA CYS A 93 -1.72 4.28 -1.07
C CYS A 93 -1.25 5.37 -2.04
N TRP A 94 -0.03 5.23 -2.53
CA TRP A 94 0.54 6.04 -3.61
C TRP A 94 0.70 5.16 -4.84
N GLU A 95 -0.13 5.43 -5.83
CA GLU A 95 -0.28 4.61 -7.04
C GLU A 95 0.86 4.81 -8.05
N GLU A 96 1.66 5.86 -7.87
CA GLU A 96 2.79 6.19 -8.73
C GLU A 96 3.99 6.63 -7.88
N VAL A 97 5.05 5.83 -7.97
CA VAL A 97 6.32 6.09 -7.30
C VAL A 97 7.33 6.48 -8.37
N THR A 98 7.86 7.69 -8.28
CA THR A 98 8.90 8.19 -9.18
C THR A 98 10.17 8.50 -8.39
N TRP A 99 11.31 8.20 -9.00
CA TRP A 99 12.63 8.53 -8.47
C TRP A 99 13.22 9.63 -9.36
N ARG A 100 13.99 10.54 -8.75
CA ARG A 100 14.75 11.56 -9.48
C ARG A 100 16.23 11.24 -9.44
#